data_AF-A0A1B8QDU8-F1
#
_entry.id   AF-A0A1B8QDU8-F1
#
_cell.length_a   1.000
_cell.length_b   1.000
_cell.length_c   1.000
_cell.angle_alpha   90.00
_cell.angle_beta   90.00
_cell.angle_gamma   90.00
#
_symmetry.space_group_name_H-M   'P 1'
#
loop_
_entity.id
_entity.type
_entity.pdbx_description
1 polymer ?
#
loop_
_entity_poly.entity_id
_entity_poly.type
_entity_poly.pdbx_seq_one_letter_code
_entity_poly.pdbx_strand_id
1 'polypeptide(L)'
;MYLPTKLPQAGSNQQSFYPDFSRAQFVLAPMQGLTDPLMRQVLTGVARYDWAVSEFIRVTQTLLPAHVFYTHVPELLHEGKLRGKTLHGTPVHIQLLGSDADLMAQNAYRAVELGAHAIDINFGCPAKTVNNHRGGAVLLTEPDSVFTIIHAVRQAVPPHVPVSAKIRLGYTDTTLTHEIGDAVQAANASWLTVHARTKTQGYKPPAYWSLIAPLRARLQLPIIANGEVWTPAQAMQCRTEANTPHLMLGRGAVTRPDLVAQIRKQDANKPLSAMSWQDLLTVQREFLAGHAKNDTVLIGRYKQWLAMLTDGYPEARTLWQSIKRMTTLETILAALSPAPH
;
A
#
# COMPACT_ATOMS: atom_id res chain seq x y z
N MET A 1 22.03 -28.22 11.95
CA MET A 1 22.93 -27.40 11.11
C MET A 1 22.84 -27.93 9.69
N TYR A 2 21.89 -27.44 8.90
CA TYR A 2 21.71 -27.76 7.48
C TYR A 2 21.25 -26.47 6.81
N LEU A 3 22.21 -25.66 6.36
CA LEU A 3 21.94 -24.54 5.46
C LEU A 3 21.67 -25.14 4.08
N PRO A 4 20.52 -24.88 3.44
CA PRO A 4 20.31 -25.32 2.08
C PRO A 4 21.30 -24.63 1.14
N THR A 5 21.84 -25.44 0.25
CA THR A 5 22.62 -25.11 -0.94
C THR A 5 22.12 -23.86 -1.66
N LYS A 6 23.07 -22.99 -2.03
CA LYS A 6 22.96 -21.76 -2.85
C LYS A 6 21.65 -21.66 -3.65
N LEU A 7 20.80 -20.72 -3.24
CA LEU A 7 19.66 -20.25 -4.03
C LEU A 7 20.16 -19.78 -5.42
N PRO A 8 19.48 -20.14 -6.52
CA PRO A 8 19.93 -19.83 -7.88
C PRO A 8 19.89 -18.34 -8.15
N GLN A 9 21.02 -17.71 -8.47
CA GLN A 9 21.11 -16.26 -8.70
C GLN A 9 20.06 -15.76 -9.71
N ALA A 10 19.18 -14.86 -9.26
CA ALA A 10 18.24 -14.15 -10.13
C ALA A 10 19.01 -13.42 -11.25
N GLY A 11 18.52 -13.54 -12.49
CA GLY A 11 19.15 -12.99 -13.69
C GLY A 11 19.47 -11.49 -13.60
N SER A 12 20.68 -11.13 -14.01
CA SER A 12 21.38 -9.86 -13.74
C SER A 12 20.89 -8.61 -14.50
N ASN A 13 19.62 -8.52 -14.90
CA ASN A 13 19.13 -7.41 -15.74
C ASN A 13 17.99 -6.56 -15.14
N GLN A 14 17.66 -6.74 -13.87
CA GLN A 14 16.74 -5.82 -13.18
C GLN A 14 17.48 -4.55 -12.76
N GLN A 15 17.10 -3.41 -13.36
CA GLN A 15 17.59 -2.10 -12.93
C GLN A 15 17.19 -1.89 -11.46
N SER A 16 18.17 -1.59 -10.61
CA SER A 16 18.00 -1.36 -9.18
C SER A 16 16.87 -0.37 -8.90
N PHE A 17 15.80 -0.83 -8.24
CA PHE A 17 14.68 0.03 -7.83
C PHE A 17 14.94 0.52 -6.40
N TYR A 18 15.80 1.53 -6.24
CA TYR A 18 15.93 2.25 -4.97
C TYR A 18 15.24 3.61 -5.10
N PRO A 19 14.18 3.88 -4.31
CA PRO A 19 13.58 5.20 -4.28
C PRO A 19 14.59 6.26 -3.83
N ASP A 20 14.61 7.38 -4.54
CA ASP A 20 15.42 8.54 -4.16
C ASP A 20 14.75 9.28 -3.01
N PHE A 21 15.16 9.02 -1.77
CA PHE A 21 14.61 9.68 -0.58
C PHE A 21 15.14 11.11 -0.37
N SER A 22 15.93 11.68 -1.27
CA SER A 22 16.27 13.12 -1.21
C SER A 22 15.09 14.02 -1.56
N ARG A 23 14.04 13.46 -2.19
CA ARG A 23 12.78 14.14 -2.50
C ARG A 23 11.60 13.50 -1.77
N ALA A 24 10.53 14.27 -1.60
CA ALA A 24 9.28 13.76 -1.03
C ALA A 24 8.75 12.56 -1.84
N GLN A 25 8.37 11.50 -1.13
CA GLN A 25 7.80 10.28 -1.73
C GLN A 25 6.31 10.23 -1.39
N PHE A 26 5.49 9.88 -2.37
CA PHE A 26 4.04 9.68 -2.23
C PHE A 26 3.67 8.27 -2.63
N VAL A 27 3.23 7.51 -1.64
CA VAL A 27 3.02 6.06 -1.77
C VAL A 27 1.54 5.74 -1.68
N LEU A 28 1.04 4.90 -2.58
CA LEU A 28 -0.31 4.35 -2.45
C LEU A 28 -0.29 3.23 -1.40
N ALA A 29 -1.07 3.40 -0.33
CA ALA A 29 -1.09 2.47 0.79
C ALA A 29 -1.71 1.12 0.42
N PRO A 30 -1.25 0.01 1.04
CA PRO A 30 -1.90 -1.27 0.91
C PRO A 30 -3.16 -1.30 1.78
N MET A 31 -4.31 -1.59 1.17
CA MET A 31 -5.61 -1.66 1.81
C MET A 31 -6.31 -2.95 1.37
N GLN A 32 -6.30 -3.97 2.24
CA GLN A 32 -6.92 -5.27 1.97
C GLN A 32 -8.41 -5.10 1.65
N GLY A 33 -8.84 -5.73 0.57
CA GLY A 33 -10.18 -5.59 0.02
C GLY A 33 -10.48 -4.17 -0.43
N LEU A 34 -9.49 -3.38 -0.86
CA LEU A 34 -9.70 -2.04 -1.41
C LEU A 34 -8.70 -1.66 -2.50
N THR A 35 -7.39 -1.77 -2.28
CA THR A 35 -6.35 -1.48 -3.30
C THR A 35 -5.93 -2.72 -4.07
N ASP A 36 -6.92 -3.39 -4.64
CA ASP A 36 -6.72 -4.49 -5.59
C ASP A 36 -6.11 -3.96 -6.91
N PRO A 37 -5.79 -4.82 -7.89
CA PRO A 37 -5.18 -4.40 -9.14
C PRO A 37 -5.97 -3.32 -9.88
N LEU A 38 -7.31 -3.40 -9.88
CA LEU A 38 -8.18 -2.41 -10.52
C LEU A 38 -8.07 -1.05 -9.85
N MET A 39 -8.16 -1.01 -8.53
CA MET A 39 -8.05 0.24 -7.77
C MET A 39 -6.66 0.86 -7.91
N ARG A 40 -5.59 0.05 -7.87
CA ARG A 40 -4.22 0.55 -8.12
C ARG A 40 -4.09 1.15 -9.50
N GLN A 41 -4.62 0.46 -10.52
CA GLN A 41 -4.59 0.92 -11.89
C GLN A 41 -5.25 2.31 -12.02
N VAL A 42 -6.49 2.48 -11.55
CA VAL A 42 -7.19 3.76 -11.68
C VAL A 42 -6.55 4.89 -10.86
N LEU A 43 -6.15 4.64 -9.60
CA LEU A 43 -5.55 5.68 -8.76
C LEU A 43 -4.21 6.14 -9.33
N THR A 44 -3.39 5.22 -9.84
CA THR A 44 -2.11 5.56 -10.47
C THR A 44 -2.26 6.22 -11.85
N GLY A 45 -3.43 6.09 -12.49
CA GLY A 45 -3.78 6.84 -13.70
C GLY A 45 -4.16 8.29 -13.39
N VAL A 46 -4.81 8.55 -12.26
CA VAL A 46 -5.23 9.91 -11.87
C VAL A 46 -4.08 10.74 -11.30
N ALA A 47 -3.19 10.12 -10.52
CA ALA A 47 -2.10 10.83 -9.86
C ALA A 47 -0.78 10.07 -9.95
N ARG A 48 0.32 10.83 -10.02
CA ARG A 48 1.67 10.27 -10.00
C ARG A 48 2.05 9.83 -8.59
N TYR A 49 1.95 8.53 -8.32
CA TYR A 49 2.57 7.91 -7.14
C TYR A 49 4.03 7.55 -7.45
N ASP A 50 4.90 7.58 -6.44
CA ASP A 50 6.27 7.11 -6.60
C ASP A 50 6.31 5.57 -6.62
N TRP A 51 5.43 4.93 -5.84
CA TRP A 51 5.07 3.51 -5.97
C TRP A 51 3.71 3.22 -5.30
N ALA A 52 3.17 2.05 -5.58
CA ALA A 52 2.05 1.46 -4.87
C ALA A 52 2.49 0.23 -4.09
N VAL A 53 1.79 -0.10 -3.01
CA VAL A 53 2.02 -1.34 -2.27
C VAL A 53 0.79 -2.24 -2.45
N SER A 54 1.01 -3.52 -2.78
CA SER A 54 -0.06 -4.49 -2.99
C SER A 54 -0.84 -4.74 -1.70
N GLU A 55 -2.05 -5.27 -1.85
CA GLU A 55 -2.66 -6.04 -0.76
C GLU A 55 -1.69 -7.11 -0.23
N PHE A 56 -1.78 -7.44 1.05
CA PHE A 56 -0.81 -8.36 1.63
C PHE A 56 -1.04 -9.78 1.12
N ILE A 57 0.05 -10.46 0.81
CA ILE A 57 0.08 -11.90 0.56
C ILE A 57 0.41 -12.59 1.88
N ARG A 58 -0.50 -13.43 2.35
CA ARG A 58 -0.33 -14.12 3.63
C ARG A 58 0.56 -15.34 3.46
N VAL A 59 1.66 -15.37 4.21
CA VAL A 59 2.57 -16.51 4.34
C VAL A 59 2.23 -17.24 5.64
N THR A 60 1.90 -18.53 5.55
CA THR A 60 1.49 -19.35 6.70
C THR A 60 2.43 -20.53 6.93
N GLN A 61 2.36 -21.57 6.11
CA GLN A 61 3.04 -22.85 6.35
C GLN A 61 3.86 -23.33 5.16
N THR A 62 3.75 -22.69 4.00
CA THR A 62 4.32 -23.18 2.75
C THR A 62 4.97 -22.06 1.95
N LEU A 63 5.89 -22.46 1.08
CA LEU A 63 6.31 -21.63 -0.04
C LEU A 63 5.12 -21.52 -1.02
N LEU A 64 4.66 -20.30 -1.25
CA LEU A 64 3.48 -20.06 -2.07
C LEU A 64 3.79 -20.31 -3.56
N PRO A 65 2.84 -20.92 -4.30
CA PRO A 65 2.98 -21.08 -5.73
C PRO A 65 2.87 -19.72 -6.47
N ALA A 66 3.48 -19.61 -7.64
CA ALA A 66 3.57 -18.35 -8.39
C ALA A 66 2.21 -17.70 -8.69
N HIS A 67 1.16 -18.50 -8.95
CA HIS A 67 -0.18 -17.98 -9.24
C HIS A 67 -0.79 -17.17 -8.10
N VAL A 68 -0.39 -17.40 -6.84
CA VAL A 68 -0.83 -16.59 -5.70
C VAL A 68 -0.29 -15.16 -5.85
N PHE A 69 0.99 -15.00 -6.19
CA PHE A 69 1.59 -13.69 -6.44
C PHE A 69 0.91 -12.99 -7.62
N TYR A 70 0.67 -13.69 -8.72
CA TYR A 70 -0.01 -13.12 -9.89
C TYR A 70 -1.46 -12.73 -9.63
N THR A 71 -2.14 -13.40 -8.70
CA THR A 71 -3.51 -13.02 -8.31
C THR A 71 -3.53 -11.69 -7.57
N HIS A 72 -2.56 -11.45 -6.67
CA HIS A 72 -2.47 -10.20 -5.91
C HIS A 72 -1.80 -9.06 -6.69
N VAL A 73 -0.83 -9.41 -7.54
CA VAL A 73 0.02 -8.50 -8.30
C VAL A 73 0.15 -8.99 -9.75
N PRO A 74 -0.93 -8.95 -10.56
CA PRO A 74 -0.88 -9.31 -11.96
C PRO A 74 0.06 -8.41 -12.77
N GLU A 75 0.45 -7.25 -12.24
CA GLU A 75 1.48 -6.38 -12.81
C GLU A 75 2.82 -7.10 -13.02
N LEU A 76 3.10 -8.20 -12.28
CA LEU A 76 4.28 -9.05 -12.50
C LEU A 76 4.27 -9.76 -13.87
N LEU A 77 3.10 -9.96 -14.47
CA LEU A 77 2.92 -10.58 -15.78
C LEU A 77 3.08 -9.59 -16.93
N HIS A 78 3.14 -8.29 -16.65
CA HIS A 78 3.45 -7.30 -17.68
C HIS A 78 4.85 -7.53 -18.25
N GLU A 79 5.02 -7.22 -19.53
CA GLU A 79 6.29 -7.42 -20.23
C GLU A 79 7.14 -6.14 -20.29
N GLY A 80 8.43 -6.30 -20.63
CA GLY A 80 9.35 -5.20 -20.87
C GLY A 80 9.44 -4.21 -19.70
N LYS A 81 9.34 -2.91 -20.01
CA LYS A 81 9.51 -1.82 -19.02
C LYS A 81 8.37 -1.71 -17.99
N LEU A 82 7.25 -2.40 -18.23
CA LEU A 82 6.07 -2.40 -17.37
C LEU A 82 6.01 -3.58 -16.40
N ARG A 83 6.93 -4.56 -16.51
CA ARG A 83 6.99 -5.69 -15.57
C ARG A 83 7.06 -5.19 -14.12
N GLY A 84 6.12 -5.63 -13.29
CA GLY A 84 5.97 -5.23 -11.89
C GLY A 84 5.43 -3.80 -11.68
N LYS A 85 4.83 -3.19 -12.71
CA LYS A 85 4.28 -1.82 -12.67
C LYS A 85 2.84 -1.79 -13.18
N THR A 86 2.04 -0.84 -12.72
CA THR A 86 0.72 -0.56 -13.33
C THR A 86 0.89 -0.14 -14.79
N LEU A 87 -0.20 -0.09 -15.58
CA LEU A 87 -0.11 0.34 -16.98
C LEU A 87 0.32 1.81 -17.12
N HIS A 88 0.20 2.60 -16.04
CA HIS A 88 0.72 3.96 -15.96
C HIS A 88 2.19 4.03 -15.51
N GLY A 89 2.88 2.89 -15.46
CA GLY A 89 4.29 2.79 -15.13
C GLY A 89 4.62 2.99 -13.64
N THR A 90 3.62 2.95 -12.75
CA THR A 90 3.87 3.05 -11.30
C THR A 90 4.31 1.68 -10.76
N PRO A 91 5.50 1.56 -10.14
CA PRO A 91 5.97 0.32 -9.51
C PRO A 91 5.02 -0.19 -8.43
N VAL A 92 4.81 -1.50 -8.38
CA VAL A 92 4.00 -2.15 -7.35
C VAL A 92 4.90 -3.02 -6.48
N HIS A 93 5.01 -2.66 -5.21
CA HIS A 93 5.78 -3.40 -4.20
C HIS A 93 4.90 -4.49 -3.61
N ILE A 94 5.46 -5.68 -3.44
CA ILE A 94 4.72 -6.81 -2.88
C ILE A 94 4.77 -6.72 -1.36
N GLN A 95 3.61 -6.69 -0.73
CA GLN A 95 3.52 -6.78 0.72
C GLN A 95 3.32 -8.22 1.18
N LEU A 96 4.17 -8.70 2.08
CA LEU A 96 4.03 -10.01 2.73
C LEU A 96 3.56 -9.86 4.18
N LEU A 97 2.81 -10.85 4.66
CA LEU A 97 2.38 -10.94 6.05
C LEU A 97 2.56 -12.38 6.55
N GLY A 98 3.37 -12.56 7.58
CA GLY A 98 3.62 -13.84 8.24
C GLY A 98 4.43 -13.64 9.52
N SER A 99 4.69 -14.72 10.25
CA SER A 99 5.52 -14.72 11.47
C SER A 99 6.72 -15.67 11.40
N ASP A 100 6.68 -16.67 10.52
CA ASP A 100 7.80 -17.59 10.31
C ASP A 100 8.85 -16.92 9.41
N ALA A 101 10.04 -16.67 9.97
CA ALA A 101 11.10 -15.92 9.29
C ALA A 101 11.63 -16.65 8.04
N ASP A 102 11.76 -17.98 8.08
CA ASP A 102 12.27 -18.78 6.98
C ASP A 102 11.27 -18.83 5.82
N LEU A 103 9.98 -19.02 6.11
CA LEU A 103 8.93 -18.98 5.11
C LEU A 103 8.76 -17.57 4.52
N MET A 104 8.85 -16.52 5.35
CA MET A 104 8.84 -15.14 4.88
C MET A 104 10.00 -14.88 3.91
N ALA A 105 11.20 -15.34 4.26
CA ALA A 105 12.40 -15.22 3.43
C ALA A 105 12.25 -15.96 2.08
N GLN A 106 11.79 -17.21 2.09
CA GLN A 106 11.58 -18.00 0.87
C GLN A 106 10.50 -17.38 -0.04
N ASN A 107 9.40 -16.89 0.53
CA ASN A 107 8.34 -16.24 -0.24
C ASN A 107 8.75 -14.87 -0.78
N ALA A 108 9.57 -14.11 -0.03
CA ALA A 108 10.17 -12.88 -0.50
C ALA A 108 11.11 -13.14 -1.68
N TYR A 109 11.96 -14.17 -1.59
CA TYR A 109 12.81 -14.59 -2.70
C TYR A 109 12.00 -14.95 -3.94
N ARG A 110 10.95 -15.77 -3.78
CA ARG A 110 10.04 -16.12 -4.87
C ARG A 110 9.39 -14.89 -5.50
N ALA A 111 8.92 -13.93 -4.71
CA ALA A 111 8.38 -12.68 -5.22
C ALA A 111 9.39 -11.94 -6.11
N VAL A 112 10.66 -11.89 -5.71
CA VAL A 112 11.73 -11.27 -6.51
C VAL A 112 11.97 -12.03 -7.80
N GLU A 113 12.05 -13.37 -7.78
CA GLU A 113 12.18 -14.19 -9.00
C GLU A 113 11.04 -13.93 -10.00
N LEU A 114 9.84 -13.67 -9.48
CA LEU A 114 8.66 -13.36 -10.29
C LEU A 114 8.66 -11.91 -10.83
N GLY A 115 9.54 -11.05 -10.33
CA GLY A 115 9.76 -9.69 -10.85
C GLY A 115 9.39 -8.56 -9.89
N ALA A 116 9.26 -8.83 -8.59
CA ALA A 116 9.01 -7.78 -7.60
C ALA A 116 10.16 -6.76 -7.56
N HIS A 117 9.83 -5.47 -7.54
CA HIS A 117 10.80 -4.38 -7.43
C HIS A 117 11.27 -4.14 -5.99
N ALA A 118 10.42 -4.47 -5.01
CA ALA A 118 10.72 -4.40 -3.59
C ALA A 118 9.76 -5.30 -2.80
N ILE A 119 10.18 -5.68 -1.60
CA ILE A 119 9.38 -6.45 -0.64
C ILE A 119 9.04 -5.56 0.55
N ASP A 120 7.75 -5.45 0.89
CA ASP A 120 7.29 -4.77 2.10
C ASP A 120 6.76 -5.80 3.11
N ILE A 121 7.07 -5.64 4.39
CA ILE A 121 6.65 -6.56 5.45
C ILE A 121 5.59 -5.89 6.31
N ASN A 122 4.42 -6.53 6.41
CA ASN A 122 3.28 -6.01 7.15
C ASN A 122 3.33 -6.42 8.62
N PHE A 123 3.52 -5.42 9.49
CA PHE A 123 3.35 -5.52 10.94
C PHE A 123 2.19 -4.64 11.45
N GLY A 124 1.28 -4.18 10.57
CA GLY A 124 0.23 -3.22 10.92
C GLY A 124 -1.20 -3.76 10.87
N CYS A 125 -1.42 -4.89 10.20
CA CYS A 125 -2.74 -5.48 10.03
C CYS A 125 -3.20 -6.18 11.31
N PRO A 126 -4.47 -6.02 11.75
CA PRO A 126 -5.08 -6.87 12.77
C PRO A 126 -5.43 -8.23 12.15
N ALA A 127 -4.45 -8.97 11.66
CA ALA A 127 -4.71 -10.30 11.17
C ALA A 127 -5.21 -11.15 12.35
N LYS A 128 -6.36 -11.83 12.17
CA LYS A 128 -6.79 -12.87 13.10
C LYS A 128 -5.71 -13.95 13.12
N THR A 129 -5.37 -14.45 14.29
CA THR A 129 -4.57 -15.67 14.42
C THR A 129 -5.31 -16.79 13.70
N VAL A 130 -4.69 -17.40 12.68
CA VAL A 130 -5.24 -18.56 11.98
C VAL A 130 -4.21 -19.68 12.14
N ASN A 131 -4.63 -20.83 12.66
CA ASN A 131 -3.78 -22.02 12.88
C ASN A 131 -2.52 -21.74 13.73
N ASN A 132 -2.67 -21.07 14.89
CA ASN A 132 -1.56 -20.65 15.78
C ASN A 132 -0.50 -19.73 15.16
N HIS A 133 -0.67 -19.29 13.92
CA HIS A 133 0.23 -18.34 13.28
C HIS A 133 -0.13 -16.92 13.72
N ARG A 134 0.75 -16.36 14.56
CA ARG A 134 0.81 -14.91 14.84
C ARG A 134 1.16 -14.20 13.53
N GLY A 135 0.82 -12.93 13.38
CA GLY A 135 1.14 -12.17 12.17
C GLY A 135 0.52 -10.79 12.18
N GLY A 136 1.14 -9.85 11.47
CA GLY A 136 0.72 -8.45 11.51
C GLY A 136 1.00 -7.82 12.87
N ALA A 137 0.06 -7.02 13.38
CA ALA A 137 0.30 -6.12 14.51
C ALA A 137 0.56 -6.78 15.86
N VAL A 138 0.26 -8.07 16.04
CA VAL A 138 0.64 -8.78 17.28
C VAL A 138 2.15 -8.83 17.47
N LEU A 139 2.92 -8.86 16.37
CA LEU A 139 4.38 -8.86 16.42
C LEU A 139 4.96 -7.54 16.96
N LEU A 140 4.14 -6.48 17.06
CA LEU A 140 4.54 -5.22 17.69
C LEU A 140 4.68 -5.34 19.23
N THR A 141 4.33 -6.48 19.84
CA THR A 141 4.68 -6.76 21.24
C THR A 141 5.99 -7.50 21.40
N GLU A 142 6.67 -7.82 20.29
CA GLU A 142 7.86 -8.67 20.24
C GLU A 142 8.90 -8.07 19.25
N PRO A 143 9.64 -7.01 19.64
CA PRO A 143 10.63 -6.38 18.76
C PRO A 143 11.66 -7.37 18.17
N ASP A 144 12.07 -8.39 18.92
CA ASP A 144 12.98 -9.44 18.44
C ASP A 144 12.39 -10.24 17.27
N SER A 145 11.09 -10.52 17.31
CA SER A 145 10.38 -11.18 16.20
C SER A 145 10.36 -10.29 14.96
N VAL A 146 10.17 -8.97 15.13
CA VAL A 146 10.25 -7.99 14.03
C VAL A 146 11.64 -7.99 13.40
N PHE A 147 12.71 -7.92 14.20
CA PHE A 147 14.08 -8.01 13.73
C PHE A 147 14.32 -9.30 12.94
N THR A 148 13.98 -10.45 13.54
CA THR A 148 14.25 -11.78 13.00
C THR A 148 13.63 -11.96 11.61
N ILE A 149 12.36 -11.55 11.44
CA ILE A 149 11.65 -11.67 10.17
C ILE A 149 12.25 -10.75 9.10
N ILE A 150 12.48 -9.47 9.42
CA ILE A 150 13.04 -8.52 8.46
C ILE A 150 14.45 -8.96 8.05
N HIS A 151 15.27 -9.37 9.02
CA HIS A 151 16.64 -9.79 8.78
C HIS A 151 16.68 -11.01 7.85
N ALA A 152 15.87 -12.05 8.12
CA ALA A 152 15.80 -13.23 7.27
C ALA A 152 15.38 -12.89 5.84
N VAL A 153 14.35 -12.06 5.66
CA VAL A 153 13.91 -11.59 4.33
C VAL A 153 15.02 -10.81 3.63
N ARG A 154 15.69 -9.91 4.35
CA ARG A 154 16.78 -9.09 3.83
C ARG A 154 17.98 -9.93 3.37
N GLN A 155 18.33 -10.99 4.10
CA GLN A 155 19.41 -11.91 3.71
C GLN A 155 19.04 -12.78 2.51
N ALA A 156 17.77 -13.13 2.33
CA ALA A 156 17.34 -13.98 1.22
C ALA A 156 17.26 -13.24 -0.12
N VAL A 157 16.80 -11.99 -0.14
CA VAL A 157 16.60 -11.23 -1.38
C VAL A 157 17.87 -10.51 -1.86
N PRO A 158 18.10 -10.40 -3.19
CA PRO A 158 19.29 -9.74 -3.75
C PRO A 158 19.53 -8.33 -3.16
N PRO A 159 20.80 -7.91 -2.96
CA PRO A 159 21.12 -6.62 -2.32
C PRO A 159 20.50 -5.39 -2.98
N HIS A 160 20.27 -5.43 -4.30
CA HIS A 160 19.70 -4.33 -5.07
C HIS A 160 18.16 -4.26 -5.01
N VAL A 161 17.49 -5.25 -4.40
CA VAL A 161 16.03 -5.23 -4.19
C VAL A 161 15.77 -4.76 -2.77
N PRO A 162 15.10 -3.61 -2.55
CA PRO A 162 14.82 -3.12 -1.20
C PRO A 162 13.86 -4.01 -0.41
N VAL A 163 14.02 -3.98 0.91
CA VAL A 163 13.10 -4.60 1.87
C VAL A 163 12.64 -3.51 2.83
N SER A 164 11.33 -3.29 2.92
CA SER A 164 10.74 -2.30 3.82
C SER A 164 9.82 -2.94 4.85
N ALA A 165 9.50 -2.17 5.88
CA ALA A 165 8.53 -2.57 6.89
C ALA A 165 7.43 -1.52 7.03
N LYS A 166 6.20 -1.98 7.25
CA LYS A 166 5.07 -1.13 7.60
C LYS A 166 4.52 -1.52 8.98
N ILE A 167 4.61 -0.59 9.92
CA ILE A 167 4.19 -0.77 11.31
C ILE A 167 3.02 0.15 11.68
N ARG A 168 2.49 -0.08 12.89
CA ARG A 168 1.71 0.88 13.67
C ARG A 168 2.60 1.43 14.80
N LEU A 169 2.13 2.45 15.53
CA LEU A 169 2.85 2.95 16.70
C LEU A 169 2.98 1.91 17.83
N GLY A 170 2.19 0.84 17.79
CA GLY A 170 2.28 -0.26 18.74
C GLY A 170 1.00 -1.07 18.75
N TYR A 171 0.87 -1.98 19.71
CA TYR A 171 -0.27 -2.87 19.80
C TYR A 171 -1.44 -2.25 20.58
N THR A 172 -1.36 -2.20 21.91
CA THR A 172 -2.32 -1.56 22.82
C THR A 172 -1.98 -0.10 23.08
N ASP A 173 -0.70 0.19 23.21
CA ASP A 173 -0.09 1.47 23.53
C ASP A 173 1.16 1.67 22.65
N THR A 174 1.97 2.68 22.97
CA THR A 174 3.14 3.11 22.18
C THR A 174 4.47 2.85 22.91
N THR A 175 4.48 2.06 23.98
CA THR A 175 5.68 1.85 24.82
C THR A 175 6.86 1.28 24.03
N LEU A 176 6.59 0.31 23.16
CA LEU A 176 7.61 -0.37 22.35
C LEU A 176 7.92 0.32 21.01
N THR A 177 7.35 1.50 20.72
CA THR A 177 7.50 2.17 19.41
C THR A 177 8.97 2.31 19.00
N HIS A 178 9.82 2.73 19.95
CA HIS A 178 11.24 2.96 19.70
C HIS A 178 12.03 1.67 19.52
N GLU A 179 11.78 0.67 20.35
CA GLU A 179 12.41 -0.66 20.26
C GLU A 179 12.07 -1.35 18.94
N ILE A 180 10.81 -1.25 18.48
CA ILE A 180 10.40 -1.74 17.16
C ILE A 180 11.14 -0.99 16.05
N GLY A 181 11.29 0.32 16.18
CA GLY A 181 12.07 1.13 15.24
C GLY A 181 13.53 0.69 15.15
N ASP A 182 14.16 0.43 16.29
CA ASP A 182 15.54 -0.07 16.36
C ASP A 182 15.68 -1.46 15.74
N ALA A 183 14.71 -2.34 16.03
CA ALA A 183 14.66 -3.68 15.44
C ALA A 183 14.59 -3.62 13.90
N VAL A 184 13.76 -2.73 13.36
CA VAL A 184 13.65 -2.50 11.90
C VAL A 184 14.96 -2.00 11.31
N GLN A 185 15.63 -1.05 11.97
CA GLN A 185 16.92 -0.51 11.53
C GLN A 185 18.03 -1.55 11.59
N ALA A 186 18.17 -2.25 12.72
CA ALA A 186 19.20 -3.26 12.93
C ALA A 186 19.04 -4.43 11.94
N ALA A 187 17.81 -4.74 11.55
CA ALA A 187 17.52 -5.75 10.51
C ALA A 187 17.83 -5.27 9.07
N ASN A 188 18.32 -4.03 8.90
CA ASN A 188 18.70 -3.43 7.63
C ASN A 188 17.53 -3.27 6.63
N ALA A 189 16.38 -2.83 7.14
CA ALA A 189 15.28 -2.36 6.29
C ALA A 189 15.68 -1.07 5.54
N SER A 190 15.26 -0.97 4.28
CA SER A 190 15.55 0.15 3.40
C SER A 190 14.74 1.41 3.71
N TRP A 191 13.51 1.26 4.24
CA TRP A 191 12.71 2.34 4.81
C TRP A 191 11.64 1.78 5.74
N LEU A 192 11.07 2.65 6.58
CA LEU A 192 10.00 2.32 7.52
C LEU A 192 8.76 3.17 7.26
N THR A 193 7.61 2.53 7.08
CA THR A 193 6.32 3.23 7.05
C THR A 193 5.60 3.08 8.39
N VAL A 194 5.19 4.20 8.99
CA VAL A 194 4.50 4.21 10.29
C VAL A 194 3.07 4.71 10.13
N HIS A 195 2.09 3.86 10.39
CA HIS A 195 0.73 4.31 10.62
C HIS A 195 0.65 4.90 12.04
N ALA A 196 0.34 6.19 12.14
CA ALA A 196 0.32 6.98 13.37
C ALA A 196 -0.85 6.63 14.33
N ARG A 197 -1.07 5.34 14.57
CA ARG A 197 -2.04 4.80 15.52
C ARG A 197 -1.52 3.48 16.08
N THR A 198 -1.95 3.12 17.27
CA THR A 198 -1.82 1.74 17.78
C THR A 198 -2.79 0.81 17.04
N LYS A 199 -2.63 -0.51 17.20
CA LYS A 199 -3.56 -1.48 16.64
C LYS A 199 -4.95 -1.33 17.24
N THR A 200 -5.06 -1.17 18.56
CA THR A 200 -6.35 -1.08 19.27
C THR A 200 -7.15 0.16 18.92
N GLN A 201 -6.49 1.27 18.57
CA GLN A 201 -7.16 2.48 18.06
C GLN A 201 -7.82 2.27 16.68
N GLY A 202 -7.45 1.21 15.95
CA GLY A 202 -8.05 0.86 14.67
C GLY A 202 -7.90 1.98 13.64
N TYR A 203 -9.04 2.53 13.21
CA TYR A 203 -9.12 3.60 12.21
C TYR A 203 -9.86 4.85 12.73
N LYS A 204 -10.09 4.93 14.05
CA LYS A 204 -10.79 6.05 14.68
C LYS A 204 -9.88 7.29 14.70
N PRO A 205 -10.33 8.45 14.18
CA PRO A 205 -9.58 9.72 14.31
C PRO A 205 -9.28 10.10 15.76
N PRO A 206 -8.19 10.85 16.02
CA PRO A 206 -7.19 11.32 15.06
C PRO A 206 -6.14 10.25 14.70
N ALA A 207 -5.15 10.62 13.88
CA ALA A 207 -3.86 9.95 13.82
C ALA A 207 -2.83 10.83 14.55
N TYR A 208 -1.95 10.21 15.33
CA TYR A 208 -1.01 10.88 16.24
C TYR A 208 0.34 11.09 15.56
N TRP A 209 0.40 11.95 14.53
CA TRP A 209 1.57 12.12 13.67
C TRP A 209 2.83 12.56 14.44
N SER A 210 2.66 13.40 15.47
CA SER A 210 3.75 13.85 16.35
C SER A 210 4.53 12.72 17.01
N LEU A 211 3.93 11.54 17.19
CA LEU A 211 4.60 10.36 17.74
C LEU A 211 5.57 9.68 16.74
N ILE A 212 5.56 10.08 15.47
CA ILE A 212 6.53 9.63 14.47
C ILE A 212 7.84 10.43 14.56
N ALA A 213 7.80 11.73 14.87
CA ALA A 213 8.99 12.59 14.85
C ALA A 213 10.15 12.09 15.74
N PRO A 214 9.91 11.57 16.95
CA PRO A 214 10.99 10.99 17.77
C PRO A 214 11.67 9.79 17.10
N LEU A 215 10.96 8.99 16.30
CA LEU A 215 11.58 7.91 15.52
C LEU A 215 12.50 8.48 14.44
N ARG A 216 12.14 9.60 13.80
CA ARG A 216 12.99 10.21 12.77
C ARG A 216 14.31 10.72 13.34
N ALA A 217 14.30 11.22 14.57
CA ALA A 217 15.50 11.64 15.27
C ALA A 217 16.38 10.46 15.70
N ARG A 218 15.78 9.28 15.93
CA ARG A 218 16.47 8.06 16.39
C ARG A 218 17.01 7.20 15.25
N LEU A 219 16.29 7.13 14.13
CA LEU A 219 16.54 6.22 13.03
C LEU A 219 17.20 6.93 11.83
N GLN A 220 18.22 6.30 11.26
CA GLN A 220 18.96 6.79 10.10
C GLN A 220 18.25 6.46 8.78
N LEU A 221 17.40 5.42 8.75
CA LEU A 221 16.61 5.06 7.58
C LEU A 221 15.47 6.06 7.31
N PRO A 222 15.01 6.21 6.05
CA PRO A 222 13.85 7.03 5.72
C PRO A 222 12.58 6.53 6.41
N ILE A 223 11.77 7.49 6.89
CA ILE A 223 10.47 7.22 7.51
C ILE A 223 9.35 7.81 6.65
N ILE A 224 8.32 7.02 6.36
CA ILE A 224 7.12 7.42 5.63
C ILE A 224 5.94 7.50 6.61
N ALA A 225 5.34 8.68 6.74
CA ALA A 225 4.19 8.88 7.61
C ALA A 225 2.89 8.41 6.93
N ASN A 226 2.00 7.80 7.72
CA ASN A 226 0.72 7.27 7.23
C ASN A 226 -0.41 7.50 8.26
N GLY A 227 -1.61 7.78 7.74
CA GLY A 227 -2.85 7.89 8.50
C GLY A 227 -3.49 9.27 8.41
N GLU A 228 -4.81 9.33 8.22
CA GLU A 228 -5.64 10.55 8.28
C GLU A 228 -5.25 11.75 7.39
N VAL A 229 -4.50 11.52 6.32
CA VAL A 229 -4.29 12.55 5.29
C VAL A 229 -5.43 12.50 4.28
N TRP A 230 -6.35 13.46 4.36
CA TRP A 230 -7.51 13.61 3.47
C TRP A 230 -7.44 14.84 2.57
N THR A 231 -6.62 15.83 2.92
CA THR A 231 -6.47 17.09 2.17
C THR A 231 -5.00 17.51 2.02
N PRO A 232 -4.66 18.40 1.06
CA PRO A 232 -3.32 18.98 0.97
C PRO A 232 -2.85 19.71 2.23
N ALA A 233 -3.77 20.36 2.96
CA ALA A 233 -3.46 21.01 4.23
C ALA A 233 -3.08 19.98 5.30
N GLN A 234 -3.82 18.88 5.41
CA GLN A 234 -3.48 17.78 6.32
C GLN A 234 -2.19 17.05 5.93
N ALA A 235 -1.86 16.99 4.63
CA ALA A 235 -0.58 16.46 4.19
C ALA A 235 0.60 17.31 4.72
N MET A 236 0.47 18.64 4.68
CA MET A 236 1.48 19.54 5.27
C MET A 236 1.55 19.39 6.79
N GLN A 237 0.41 19.36 7.48
CA GLN A 237 0.36 19.16 8.92
C GLN A 237 1.02 17.83 9.32
N CYS A 238 0.70 16.74 8.62
CA CYS A 238 1.29 15.43 8.85
C CYS A 238 2.81 15.46 8.70
N ARG A 239 3.34 16.10 7.63
CA ARG A 239 4.78 16.21 7.41
C ARG A 239 5.48 17.01 8.50
N THR A 240 4.89 18.12 8.92
CA THR A 240 5.41 18.97 10.00
C THR A 240 5.44 18.20 11.32
N GLU A 241 4.32 17.59 11.72
CA GLU A 241 4.22 16.87 12.98
C GLU A 241 5.07 15.59 13.00
N ALA A 242 5.11 14.83 11.91
CA ALA A 242 5.91 13.61 11.80
C ALA A 242 7.39 13.85 11.48
N ASN A 243 7.77 15.11 11.22
CA ASN A 243 9.10 15.52 10.78
C ASN A 243 9.63 14.69 9.59
N THR A 244 8.79 14.47 8.57
CA THR A 244 9.18 13.75 7.35
C THR A 244 8.44 14.29 6.14
N PRO A 245 9.10 14.45 4.97
CA PRO A 245 8.41 14.86 3.75
C PRO A 245 7.65 13.71 3.07
N HIS A 246 7.88 12.46 3.49
CA HIS A 246 7.37 11.27 2.81
C HIS A 246 6.02 10.84 3.39
N LEU A 247 5.06 10.60 2.50
CA LEU A 247 3.69 10.25 2.87
C LEU A 247 3.24 8.97 2.17
N MET A 248 2.54 8.12 2.91
CA MET A 248 1.75 7.03 2.36
C MET A 248 0.26 7.34 2.55
N LEU A 249 -0.49 7.29 1.45
CA LEU A 249 -1.88 7.75 1.37
C LEU A 249 -2.80 6.54 1.17
N GLY A 250 -3.78 6.41 2.06
CA GLY A 250 -4.77 5.33 2.02
C GLY A 250 -6.15 5.85 1.62
N ARG A 251 -7.12 5.75 2.55
CA ARG A 251 -8.53 6.10 2.30
C ARG A 251 -8.74 7.49 1.70
N GLY A 252 -7.95 8.49 2.10
CA GLY A 252 -8.02 9.83 1.50
C GLY A 252 -7.79 9.83 -0.01
N ALA A 253 -6.87 9.01 -0.52
CA ALA A 253 -6.64 8.86 -1.95
C ALA A 253 -7.78 8.11 -2.67
N VAL A 254 -8.51 7.24 -1.98
CA VAL A 254 -9.67 6.54 -2.58
C VAL A 254 -10.89 7.45 -2.64
N THR A 255 -11.12 8.24 -1.58
CA THR A 255 -12.21 9.22 -1.48
C THR A 255 -11.97 10.44 -2.39
N ARG A 256 -10.71 10.84 -2.58
CA ARG A 256 -10.27 11.88 -3.51
C ARG A 256 -9.10 11.35 -4.36
N PRO A 257 -9.38 10.70 -5.51
CA PRO A 257 -8.35 10.14 -6.41
C PRO A 257 -7.27 11.13 -6.84
N ASP A 258 -7.60 12.41 -6.86
CA ASP A 258 -6.71 13.51 -7.22
C ASP A 258 -5.88 14.05 -6.04
N LEU A 259 -6.03 13.52 -4.82
CA LEU A 259 -5.37 14.04 -3.61
C LEU A 259 -3.86 14.16 -3.76
N VAL A 260 -3.18 13.13 -4.29
CA VAL A 260 -1.72 13.19 -4.49
C VAL A 260 -1.34 14.22 -5.56
N ALA A 261 -2.14 14.38 -6.60
CA ALA A 261 -1.91 15.43 -7.59
C ALA A 261 -2.07 16.83 -6.97
N GLN A 262 -3.05 17.02 -6.08
CA GLN A 262 -3.22 18.27 -5.34
C GLN A 262 -2.05 18.55 -4.40
N ILE A 263 -1.57 17.55 -3.64
CA ILE A 263 -0.40 17.74 -2.75
C ILE A 263 0.84 18.12 -3.57
N ARG A 264 1.08 17.45 -4.70
CA ARG A 264 2.21 17.80 -5.60
C ARG A 264 2.08 19.21 -6.20
N LYS A 265 0.87 19.65 -6.56
CA LYS A 265 0.63 21.03 -7.02
C LYS A 265 0.94 22.03 -5.91
N GLN A 266 0.53 21.75 -4.67
CA GLN A 266 0.86 22.57 -3.50
C GLN A 266 2.38 22.65 -3.28
N ASP A 267 3.08 21.51 -3.31
CA ASP A 267 4.55 21.45 -3.16
C ASP A 267 5.27 22.25 -4.26
N ALA A 268 4.68 22.34 -5.45
CA ALA A 268 5.22 23.10 -6.57
C ALA A 268 4.73 24.57 -6.62
N ASN A 269 4.05 25.06 -5.57
CA ASN A 269 3.41 26.38 -5.52
C ASN A 269 2.50 26.66 -6.73
N LYS A 270 1.83 25.63 -7.25
CA LYS A 270 0.87 25.74 -8.36
C LYS A 270 -0.56 25.85 -7.84
N PRO A 271 -1.46 26.51 -8.58
CA PRO A 271 -2.87 26.58 -8.21
C PRO A 271 -3.47 25.18 -8.01
N LEU A 272 -4.13 25.00 -6.87
CA LEU A 272 -4.90 23.80 -6.62
C LEU A 272 -6.10 23.77 -7.56
N SER A 273 -6.22 22.68 -8.30
CA SER A 273 -7.37 22.39 -9.15
C SER A 273 -7.83 20.99 -8.80
N ALA A 274 -9.03 20.92 -8.22
CA ALA A 274 -9.71 19.68 -7.93
C ALA A 274 -10.18 19.02 -9.22
N MET A 275 -10.03 17.71 -9.31
CA MET A 275 -10.63 16.91 -10.38
C MET A 275 -12.15 17.06 -10.33
N SER A 276 -12.74 17.40 -11.48
CA SER A 276 -14.19 17.53 -11.61
C SER A 276 -14.88 16.17 -11.49
N TRP A 277 -16.17 16.17 -11.15
CA TRP A 277 -16.97 14.94 -11.21
C TRP A 277 -17.00 14.35 -12.61
N GLN A 278 -17.04 15.19 -13.65
CA GLN A 278 -17.06 14.77 -15.05
C GLN A 278 -15.79 14.01 -15.43
N ASP A 279 -14.62 14.48 -15.01
CA ASP A 279 -13.35 13.76 -15.21
C ASP A 279 -13.36 12.44 -14.44
N LEU A 280 -13.89 12.44 -13.22
CA LEU A 280 -13.98 11.24 -12.38
C LEU A 280 -14.96 10.20 -12.95
N LEU A 281 -16.00 10.59 -13.71
CA LEU A 281 -16.87 9.64 -14.41
C LEU A 281 -16.09 8.79 -15.42
N THR A 282 -15.10 9.37 -16.09
CA THR A 282 -14.22 8.63 -17.02
C THR A 282 -13.44 7.56 -16.27
N VAL A 283 -12.84 7.90 -15.14
CA VAL A 283 -12.10 6.96 -14.29
C VAL A 283 -13.02 5.88 -13.70
N GLN A 284 -14.25 6.23 -13.33
CA GLN A 284 -15.25 5.26 -12.86
C GLN A 284 -15.62 4.25 -13.95
N ARG A 285 -15.73 4.68 -15.22
CA ARG A 285 -15.94 3.77 -16.35
C ARG A 285 -14.72 2.89 -16.62
N GLU A 286 -13.51 3.42 -16.50
CA GLU A 286 -12.27 2.62 -16.62
C GLU A 286 -12.23 1.51 -15.56
N PHE A 287 -12.60 1.82 -14.31
CA PHE A 287 -12.72 0.80 -13.26
C PHE A 287 -13.71 -0.31 -13.64
N LEU A 288 -14.88 0.07 -14.15
CA LEU A 288 -15.95 -0.86 -14.57
C LEU A 288 -15.65 -1.59 -15.90
N ALA A 289 -14.68 -1.15 -16.68
CA ALA A 289 -14.15 -1.86 -17.83
C ALA A 289 -13.03 -2.86 -17.44
N GLY A 290 -12.60 -2.84 -16.18
CA GLY A 290 -11.55 -3.68 -15.66
C GLY A 290 -11.95 -5.15 -15.49
N HIS A 291 -10.94 -6.02 -15.39
CA HIS A 291 -11.14 -7.44 -15.16
C HIS A 291 -11.42 -7.77 -13.69
N ALA A 292 -12.47 -8.55 -13.44
CA ALA A 292 -12.75 -9.21 -12.18
C ALA A 292 -13.23 -10.65 -12.45
N LYS A 293 -13.37 -11.45 -11.37
CA LYS A 293 -13.85 -12.84 -11.47
C LYS A 293 -15.21 -12.96 -12.17
N ASN A 294 -16.11 -12.00 -11.93
CA ASN A 294 -17.40 -11.86 -12.58
C ASN A 294 -17.97 -10.46 -12.28
N ASP A 295 -19.05 -10.10 -12.96
CA ASP A 295 -19.74 -8.81 -12.82
C ASP A 295 -20.21 -8.54 -11.40
N THR A 296 -20.67 -9.56 -10.67
CA THR A 296 -21.12 -9.39 -9.27
C THR A 296 -20.00 -8.89 -8.38
N VAL A 297 -18.79 -9.47 -8.53
CA VAL A 297 -17.60 -9.02 -7.80
C VAL A 297 -17.24 -7.61 -8.23
N LEU A 298 -17.18 -7.33 -9.54
CA LEU A 298 -16.83 -5.99 -10.06
C LEU A 298 -17.77 -4.90 -9.53
N ILE A 299 -19.07 -5.14 -9.61
CA ILE A 299 -20.12 -4.24 -9.12
C ILE A 299 -20.01 -4.03 -7.62
N GLY A 300 -19.77 -5.09 -6.84
CA GLY A 300 -19.57 -4.99 -5.40
C GLY A 300 -18.39 -4.09 -5.05
N ARG A 301 -17.26 -4.25 -5.76
CA ARG A 301 -16.05 -3.44 -5.60
C ARG A 301 -16.29 -1.99 -6.01
N TYR A 302 -16.95 -1.77 -7.14
CA TYR A 302 -17.32 -0.43 -7.60
C TYR A 302 -18.23 0.28 -6.62
N LYS A 303 -19.27 -0.40 -6.10
CA LYS A 303 -20.15 0.16 -5.07
C LYS A 303 -19.42 0.50 -3.78
N GLN A 304 -18.50 -0.37 -3.34
CA GLN A 304 -17.64 -0.06 -2.20
C GLN A 304 -16.85 1.22 -2.43
N TRP A 305 -16.28 1.41 -3.63
CA TRP A 305 -15.57 2.65 -3.97
C TRP A 305 -16.50 3.86 -4.04
N LEU A 306 -17.64 3.75 -4.72
CA LEU A 306 -18.61 4.84 -4.83
C LEU A 306 -19.13 5.30 -3.46
N ALA A 307 -19.35 4.36 -2.53
CA ALA A 307 -19.70 4.69 -1.16
C ALA A 307 -18.59 5.49 -0.44
N MET A 308 -17.32 5.27 -0.75
CA MET A 308 -16.22 6.09 -0.23
C MET A 308 -16.12 7.46 -0.91
N LEU A 309 -16.48 7.55 -2.19
CA LEU A 309 -16.50 8.82 -2.93
C LEU A 309 -17.56 9.78 -2.40
N THR A 310 -18.59 9.32 -1.68
CA THR A 310 -19.64 10.21 -1.12
C THR A 310 -19.12 11.22 -0.10
N ASP A 311 -17.95 10.94 0.49
CA ASP A 311 -17.27 11.86 1.41
C ASP A 311 -16.38 12.87 0.68
N GLY A 312 -16.08 12.63 -0.59
CA GLY A 312 -15.23 13.48 -1.43
C GLY A 312 -15.98 14.27 -2.50
N TYR A 313 -17.15 13.80 -2.94
CA TYR A 313 -17.93 14.36 -4.04
C TYR A 313 -19.44 14.35 -3.70
N PRO A 314 -20.12 15.52 -3.68
CA PRO A 314 -21.57 15.58 -3.53
C PRO A 314 -22.32 14.75 -4.59
N GLU A 315 -21.84 14.76 -5.83
CA GLU A 315 -22.43 14.03 -6.97
C GLU A 315 -22.41 12.52 -6.76
N ALA A 316 -21.39 11.99 -6.06
CA ALA A 316 -21.32 10.59 -5.70
C ALA A 316 -22.48 10.17 -4.78
N ARG A 317 -23.01 11.07 -3.93
CA ARG A 317 -24.19 10.77 -3.09
C ARG A 317 -25.42 10.55 -3.97
N THR A 318 -25.62 11.42 -4.97
CA THR A 318 -26.72 11.30 -5.92
C THR A 318 -26.61 9.99 -6.71
N LEU A 319 -25.44 9.70 -7.27
CA LEU A 319 -25.21 8.46 -8.00
C LEU A 319 -25.36 7.21 -7.11
N TRP A 320 -24.88 7.25 -5.86
CA TRP A 320 -25.06 6.16 -4.92
C TRP A 320 -26.53 5.84 -4.68
N GLN A 321 -27.37 6.85 -4.47
CA GLN A 321 -28.80 6.62 -4.24
C GLN A 321 -29.49 6.01 -5.45
N SER A 322 -29.09 6.37 -6.68
CA SER A 322 -29.68 5.81 -7.89
C SER A 322 -29.24 4.36 -8.13
N ILE A 323 -27.95 4.04 -7.95
CA ILE A 323 -27.42 2.72 -8.35
C ILE A 323 -27.33 1.68 -7.23
N LYS A 324 -27.52 2.04 -5.95
CA LYS A 324 -27.28 1.11 -4.82
C LYS A 324 -28.08 -0.21 -4.94
N ARG A 325 -29.25 -0.18 -5.58
CA ARG A 325 -30.12 -1.36 -5.82
C ARG A 325 -29.91 -2.05 -7.18
N MET A 326 -29.18 -1.45 -8.11
CA MET A 326 -28.90 -2.03 -9.42
C MET A 326 -27.93 -3.22 -9.30
N THR A 327 -28.14 -4.28 -10.07
CA THR A 327 -27.37 -5.53 -9.95
C THR A 327 -26.66 -5.94 -11.23
N THR A 328 -26.84 -5.20 -12.32
CA THR A 328 -26.22 -5.48 -13.63
C THR A 328 -25.23 -4.39 -14.01
N LEU A 329 -24.18 -4.78 -14.73
CA LEU A 329 -23.13 -3.85 -15.16
C LEU A 329 -23.69 -2.82 -16.16
N GLU A 330 -24.55 -3.28 -17.08
CA GLU A 330 -25.21 -2.43 -18.08
C GLU A 330 -26.00 -1.28 -17.44
N THR A 331 -26.83 -1.56 -16.43
CA THR A 331 -27.65 -0.51 -15.77
C THR A 331 -26.80 0.49 -15.02
N ILE A 332 -25.68 0.05 -14.43
CA ILE A 332 -24.74 0.93 -13.73
C ILE A 332 -23.97 1.80 -14.73
N LEU A 333 -23.51 1.25 -15.85
CA LEU A 333 -22.84 2.00 -16.91
C LEU A 333 -23.78 3.03 -17.55
N ALA A 334 -25.05 2.68 -17.76
CA ALA A 334 -26.06 3.61 -18.26
C ALA A 334 -26.27 4.79 -17.28
N ALA A 335 -26.26 4.55 -15.97
CA ALA A 335 -26.37 5.58 -14.94
C ALA A 335 -25.14 6.51 -14.83
N LEU A 336 -24.00 6.10 -15.41
CA LEU A 336 -22.79 6.91 -15.51
C LEU A 336 -22.74 7.79 -16.77
N SER A 337 -23.70 7.64 -17.69
CA SER A 337 -23.81 8.50 -18.87
C SER A 337 -24.25 9.92 -18.46
N PRO A 338 -23.77 10.97 -19.16
CA PRO A 338 -24.31 12.32 -18.94
C PRO A 338 -25.84 12.27 -19.14
N ALA A 339 -26.59 13.00 -18.32
CA ALA A 339 -28.01 13.20 -18.60
C ALA A 339 -28.15 13.78 -20.02
N PRO A 340 -29.10 13.30 -20.84
CA PRO A 340 -29.37 13.96 -22.12
C PRO A 340 -29.70 15.43 -21.83
N HIS A 341 -28.99 16.32 -22.53
CA HIS A 341 -29.12 17.77 -22.42
C HIS A 341 -30.52 18.27 -22.77
#